data_AF-A0A7W4HG00-F1
#
_entry.id   AF-A0A7W4HG00-F1
#
_cell.length_a   1.000
_cell.length_b   1.000
_cell.length_c   1.000
_cell.angle_alpha   90.00
_cell.angle_beta   90.00
_cell.angle_gamma   90.00
#
_symmetry.space_group_name_H-M   'P 1'
#
loop_
_entity.id
_entity.type
_entity.pdbx_description
1 polymer ?
#
loop_
_entity_poly.entity_id
_entity_poly.type
_entity_poly.pdbx_seq_one_letter_code
_entity_poly.pdbx_strand_id
1 'polypeptide(L)'
;MKDLEQRFRVFIEKLAERAESLAEETRDAIQEIYDEDADPYKRSFGNFLMGVKGQFKGIIDKAEEVFKQQIKPHAPSFLKTQTPEGELQEQWFRKIHDDFEKWKDKMRDLADSIENHVKKPSAEEKLREIVEEYNAVKDKFHCSQCGANLEIKELYFISTYITCPYCQTQNTFVPSDKMREFEFVAKDFAEEKTREEEKLYEKISSSDAASAEEEFLAYFLWRAAVWKIVADTVPTFAEANKKVFYREMDDLLFDDEFDFDEKPDLYRKIIAKLSQMDGFYLQLAVGLLENLGARGIPSDEFGKYLSEMKNRGV
;
A
#
# COMPACT_ATOMS: atom_id res chain seq x y z
N MET A 1 -34.88 15.82 27.24
CA MET A 1 -34.11 15.74 25.97
C MET A 1 -32.94 16.72 25.98
N LYS A 2 -33.14 18.04 26.10
CA LYS A 2 -32.02 19.02 26.12
C LYS A 2 -31.00 18.81 27.27
N ASP A 3 -31.46 18.57 28.49
CA ASP A 3 -30.57 18.28 29.64
C ASP A 3 -29.74 17.00 29.41
N LEU A 4 -30.38 15.92 28.96
CA LEU A 4 -29.73 14.64 28.66
C LEU A 4 -28.70 14.77 27.54
N GLU A 5 -29.03 15.50 26.47
CA GLU A 5 -28.09 15.81 25.38
C GLU A 5 -26.86 16.56 25.90
N GLN A 6 -27.07 17.60 26.72
CA GLN A 6 -25.96 18.37 27.27
C GLN A 6 -25.07 17.53 28.19
N ARG A 7 -25.66 16.68 29.03
CA ARG A 7 -24.90 15.76 29.90
C ARG A 7 -24.10 14.74 29.10
N PHE A 8 -24.67 14.21 28.02
CA PHE A 8 -23.96 13.29 27.14
C PHE A 8 -22.81 13.98 26.40
N ARG A 9 -23.02 15.20 25.88
CA ARG A 9 -21.96 16.02 25.25
C ARG A 9 -20.79 16.27 26.20
N VAL A 10 -21.06 16.76 27.40
CA VAL A 10 -20.02 17.00 28.42
C VAL A 10 -19.26 15.70 28.77
N PHE A 11 -19.96 14.56 28.77
CA PHE A 11 -19.33 13.27 29.01
C PHE A 11 -18.37 12.86 27.90
N ILE A 12 -18.78 12.95 26.63
CA ILE A 12 -17.90 12.59 25.49
C ILE A 12 -16.77 13.62 25.28
N GLU A 13 -16.96 14.88 25.67
CA GLU A 13 -15.90 15.91 25.70
C GLU A 13 -14.79 15.52 26.68
N LYS A 14 -15.13 15.09 27.90
CA LYS A 14 -14.13 14.60 28.87
C LYS A 14 -13.40 13.35 28.40
N LEU A 15 -14.08 12.49 27.65
CA LEU A 15 -13.44 11.33 27.02
C LEU A 15 -12.50 11.74 25.90
N ALA A 16 -12.86 12.77 25.11
CA ALA A 16 -11.98 13.35 24.10
C ALA A 16 -10.72 13.97 24.72
N GLU A 17 -10.87 14.77 25.79
CA GLU A 17 -9.72 15.34 26.52
C GLU A 17 -8.74 14.24 27.00
N ARG A 18 -9.29 13.13 27.52
CA ARG A 18 -8.48 11.98 27.92
C ARG A 18 -7.78 11.32 26.73
N ALA A 19 -8.47 11.18 25.60
CA ALA A 19 -7.90 10.60 24.39
C ALA A 19 -6.79 11.49 23.80
N GLU A 20 -6.98 12.82 23.83
CA GLU A 20 -5.99 13.81 23.41
C GLU A 20 -4.75 13.78 24.30
N SER A 21 -4.91 13.72 25.62
CA SER A 21 -3.80 13.55 26.57
C SER A 21 -3.04 12.23 26.36
N LEU A 22 -3.74 11.11 26.14
CA LEU A 22 -3.09 9.84 25.80
C LEU A 22 -2.31 9.94 24.48
N ALA A 23 -2.86 10.62 23.48
CA ALA A 23 -2.18 10.82 22.21
C ALA A 23 -0.91 11.65 22.38
N GLU A 24 -0.96 12.74 23.16
CA GLU A 24 0.18 13.61 23.45
C GLU A 24 1.30 12.84 24.17
N GLU A 25 0.98 12.17 25.28
CA GLU A 25 1.95 11.34 26.02
C GLU A 25 2.58 10.25 25.14
N THR A 26 1.77 9.64 24.28
CA THR A 26 2.27 8.63 23.34
C THR A 26 3.23 9.27 22.33
N ARG A 27 2.86 10.40 21.73
CA ARG A 27 3.67 11.10 20.71
C ARG A 27 5.03 11.53 21.24
N ASP A 28 5.11 11.90 22.51
CA ASP A 28 6.37 12.30 23.14
C ASP A 28 7.36 11.14 23.29
N ALA A 29 6.86 9.92 23.53
CA ALA A 29 7.68 8.73 23.77
C ALA A 29 7.83 7.82 22.54
N ILE A 30 6.97 7.95 21.53
CA ILE A 30 6.83 6.93 20.47
C ILE A 30 8.10 6.74 19.64
N GLN A 31 8.86 7.80 19.39
CA GLN A 31 10.10 7.72 18.61
C GLN A 31 11.17 6.94 19.39
N GLU A 32 11.34 7.21 20.68
CA GLU A 32 12.30 6.50 21.53
C GLU A 32 11.98 5.01 21.59
N ILE A 33 10.71 4.66 21.80
CA ILE A 33 10.24 3.26 21.81
C ILE A 33 10.50 2.58 20.46
N TYR A 34 10.33 3.31 19.34
CA TYR A 34 10.63 2.79 18.02
C TYR A 34 12.14 2.54 17.83
N ASP A 35 12.98 3.48 18.27
CA ASP A 35 14.43 3.41 18.08
C ASP A 35 15.09 2.35 18.98
N GLU A 36 14.58 2.14 20.20
CA GLU A 36 15.05 1.11 21.14
C GLU A 36 14.73 -0.33 20.70
N ASP A 37 13.71 -0.51 19.86
CA ASP A 37 13.37 -1.84 19.34
C ASP A 37 14.39 -2.31 18.29
N ALA A 38 15.39 -3.06 18.72
CA ALA A 38 16.42 -3.62 17.85
C ALA A 38 15.91 -4.76 16.94
N ASP A 39 14.67 -5.22 17.11
CA ASP A 39 14.06 -6.21 16.21
C ASP A 39 13.87 -5.60 14.82
N PRO A 40 14.36 -6.23 13.74
CA PRO A 40 14.14 -5.76 12.37
C PRO A 40 12.66 -5.56 12.02
N TYR A 41 11.78 -6.39 12.59
CA TYR A 41 10.33 -6.33 12.38
C TYR A 41 9.60 -5.43 13.38
N LYS A 42 10.33 -4.74 14.28
CA LYS A 42 9.78 -3.80 15.27
C LYS A 42 8.60 -4.38 16.08
N ARG A 43 8.71 -5.65 16.48
CA ARG A 43 7.61 -6.40 17.13
C ARG A 43 7.22 -5.83 18.49
N SER A 44 8.18 -5.35 19.28
CA SER A 44 7.92 -4.75 20.58
C SER A 44 7.17 -3.42 20.40
N PHE A 45 7.64 -2.61 19.47
CA PHE A 45 6.97 -1.37 19.06
C PHE A 45 5.54 -1.62 18.54
N GLY A 46 5.34 -2.64 17.70
CA GLY A 46 4.02 -3.04 17.23
C GLY A 46 3.06 -3.43 18.36
N ASN A 47 3.55 -4.18 19.35
CA ASN A 47 2.77 -4.53 20.55
C ASN A 47 2.40 -3.29 21.38
N PHE A 48 3.33 -2.36 21.53
CA PHE A 48 3.08 -1.07 22.18
C PHE A 48 1.97 -0.29 21.47
N LEU A 49 2.05 -0.13 20.15
CA LEU A 49 1.01 0.53 19.35
C LEU A 49 -0.35 -0.14 19.50
N MET A 50 -0.41 -1.47 19.44
CA MET A 50 -1.67 -2.21 19.67
C MET A 50 -2.24 -1.94 21.06
N GLY A 51 -1.39 -1.87 22.08
CA GLY A 51 -1.78 -1.49 23.44
C GLY A 51 -2.40 -0.10 23.50
N VAL A 52 -1.77 0.89 22.86
CA VAL A 52 -2.28 2.27 22.76
C VAL A 52 -3.63 2.30 22.02
N LYS A 53 -3.72 1.72 20.82
CA LYS A 53 -4.98 1.64 20.05
C LYS A 53 -6.09 0.93 20.84
N GLY A 54 -5.73 -0.08 21.64
CA GLY A 54 -6.65 -0.74 22.57
C GLY A 54 -7.23 0.21 23.63
N GLN A 55 -6.45 1.16 24.14
CA GLN A 55 -6.93 2.17 25.08
C GLN A 55 -7.92 3.15 24.42
N PHE A 56 -7.65 3.58 23.18
CA PHE A 56 -8.61 4.40 22.39
C PHE A 56 -9.92 3.65 22.17
N LYS A 57 -9.83 2.38 21.78
CA LYS A 57 -11.02 1.53 21.64
C LYS A 57 -11.81 1.45 22.95
N GLY A 58 -11.13 1.29 24.09
CA GLY A 58 -11.79 1.29 25.40
C GLY A 58 -12.53 2.60 25.72
N ILE A 59 -11.99 3.76 25.29
CA ILE A 59 -12.65 5.06 25.41
C ILE A 59 -13.92 5.12 24.56
N ILE A 60 -13.84 4.68 23.29
CA ILE A 60 -14.97 4.63 22.36
C ILE A 60 -16.06 3.69 22.89
N ASP A 61 -15.68 2.47 23.30
CA ASP A 61 -16.60 1.45 23.80
C ASP A 61 -17.35 1.94 25.05
N LYS A 62 -16.68 2.69 25.92
CA LYS A 62 -17.31 3.32 27.09
C LYS A 62 -18.35 4.36 26.68
N ALA A 63 -18.07 5.18 25.67
CA ALA A 63 -19.02 6.16 25.16
C ALA A 63 -20.23 5.49 24.50
N GLU A 64 -19.97 4.45 23.71
CA GLU A 64 -20.98 3.63 23.03
C GLU A 64 -21.93 2.95 24.03
N GLU A 65 -21.40 2.43 25.14
CA GLU A 65 -22.23 1.82 26.18
C GLU A 65 -23.16 2.85 26.84
N VAL A 66 -22.66 4.03 27.17
CA VAL A 66 -23.49 5.11 27.73
C VAL A 66 -24.54 5.59 26.72
N PHE A 67 -24.18 5.70 25.44
CA PHE A 67 -25.12 6.04 24.38
C PHE A 67 -26.23 4.99 24.26
N LYS A 68 -25.89 3.70 24.25
CA LYS A 68 -26.85 2.59 24.22
C LYS A 68 -27.78 2.57 25.42
N GLN A 69 -27.28 2.87 26.61
CA GLN A 69 -28.07 2.84 27.84
C GLN A 69 -28.94 4.08 28.03
N GLN A 70 -28.45 5.27 27.65
CA GLN A 70 -29.08 6.53 28.02
C GLN A 70 -29.72 7.26 26.84
N ILE A 71 -29.20 7.14 25.61
CA ILE A 71 -29.71 7.87 24.44
C ILE A 71 -30.58 6.98 23.57
N LYS A 72 -30.12 5.77 23.23
CA LYS A 72 -30.82 4.82 22.35
C LYS A 72 -32.27 4.49 22.79
N PRO A 73 -32.62 4.39 24.09
CA PRO A 73 -34.01 4.16 24.51
C PRO A 73 -34.98 5.28 24.10
N HIS A 74 -34.46 6.46 23.76
CA HIS A 74 -35.24 7.59 23.27
C HIS A 74 -35.35 7.66 21.75
N ALA A 75 -34.86 6.66 21.00
CA ALA A 75 -35.11 6.56 19.58
C ALA A 75 -36.64 6.45 19.31
N PRO A 76 -37.22 7.32 18.47
CA PRO A 76 -38.65 7.26 18.20
C PRO A 76 -38.98 6.04 17.34
N SER A 77 -40.16 5.46 17.54
CA SER A 77 -40.68 4.44 16.64
C SER A 77 -41.28 5.09 15.39
N PHE A 78 -41.32 4.35 14.29
CA PHE A 78 -41.91 4.79 13.02
C PHE A 78 -43.35 5.34 13.16
N LEU A 79 -44.14 4.81 14.10
CA LEU A 79 -45.51 5.30 14.35
C LEU A 79 -45.53 6.63 15.12
N LYS A 80 -44.52 6.91 15.94
CA LYS A 80 -44.42 8.16 16.72
C LYS A 80 -43.95 9.33 15.86
N THR A 81 -43.10 9.08 14.86
CA THR A 81 -42.56 10.14 13.98
C THR A 81 -43.60 10.80 13.08
N GLN A 82 -44.81 10.24 12.98
CA GLN A 82 -45.94 10.84 12.25
C GLN A 82 -46.68 11.93 13.04
N THR A 83 -46.24 12.22 14.27
CA THR A 83 -46.76 13.30 15.12
C THR A 83 -45.76 14.45 15.19
N PRO A 84 -46.21 15.71 15.35
CA PRO A 84 -45.29 16.85 15.52
C PRO A 84 -44.29 16.65 16.66
N GLU A 85 -44.71 16.04 17.77
CA GLU A 85 -43.84 15.75 18.91
C GLU A 85 -42.80 14.66 18.59
N GLY A 86 -43.18 13.62 17.85
CA GLY A 86 -42.26 12.57 17.42
C GLY A 86 -41.29 13.01 16.33
N GLU A 87 -41.67 13.97 15.48
CA GLU A 87 -40.77 14.60 14.52
C GLU A 87 -39.67 15.39 15.25
N LEU A 88 -40.03 16.18 16.27
CA LEU A 88 -39.04 16.89 17.11
C LEU A 88 -38.12 15.92 17.86
N GLN A 89 -38.64 14.78 18.31
CA GLN A 89 -37.85 13.73 18.95
C GLN A 89 -36.89 13.05 17.97
N GLU A 90 -37.32 12.80 16.73
CA GLU A 90 -36.49 12.25 15.66
C GLU A 90 -35.36 13.20 15.27
N GLN A 91 -35.67 14.49 15.08
CA GLN A 91 -34.65 15.50 14.78
C GLN A 91 -33.60 15.59 15.90
N TRP A 92 -34.05 15.55 17.17
CA TRP A 92 -33.16 15.50 18.32
C TRP A 92 -32.28 14.23 18.31
N PHE A 93 -32.88 13.06 18.08
CA PHE A 93 -32.18 11.78 18.09
C PHE A 93 -31.15 11.69 16.95
N ARG A 94 -31.52 12.10 15.73
CA ARG A 94 -30.60 12.15 14.59
C ARG A 94 -29.40 13.03 14.88
N LYS A 95 -29.64 14.24 15.39
CA LYS A 95 -28.56 15.18 15.70
C LYS A 95 -27.56 14.60 16.71
N ILE A 96 -28.05 14.05 17.83
CA ILE A 96 -27.15 13.48 18.86
C ILE A 96 -26.43 12.22 18.37
N HIS A 97 -27.09 11.41 17.54
CA HIS A 97 -26.48 10.24 16.90
C HIS A 97 -25.37 10.66 15.92
N ASP A 98 -25.65 11.59 15.01
CA ASP A 98 -24.67 12.08 14.03
C ASP A 98 -23.46 12.74 14.70
N ASP A 99 -23.70 13.53 15.76
CA ASP A 99 -22.62 14.12 16.54
C ASP A 99 -21.77 13.05 17.26
N PHE A 100 -22.40 11.96 17.70
CA PHE A 100 -21.70 10.85 18.34
C PHE A 100 -20.88 10.03 17.33
N GLU A 101 -21.40 9.76 16.14
CA GLU A 101 -20.64 9.09 15.07
C GLU A 101 -19.42 9.92 14.65
N LYS A 102 -19.60 11.23 14.42
CA LYS A 102 -18.47 12.14 14.14
C LYS A 102 -17.44 12.15 15.26
N TRP A 103 -17.87 12.10 16.51
CA TRP A 103 -16.97 12.00 17.65
C TRP A 103 -16.18 10.68 17.61
N LYS A 104 -16.82 9.54 17.29
CA LYS A 104 -16.13 8.24 17.15
C LYS A 104 -15.10 8.28 16.04
N ASP A 105 -15.42 8.87 14.90
CA ASP A 105 -14.49 9.02 13.78
C ASP A 105 -13.29 9.86 14.20
N LYS A 106 -13.50 11.01 14.85
CA LYS A 106 -12.39 11.82 15.41
C LYS A 106 -11.48 11.00 16.35
N MET A 107 -12.05 10.13 17.19
CA MET A 107 -11.26 9.30 18.11
C MET A 107 -10.46 8.20 17.38
N ARG A 108 -11.02 7.62 16.31
CA ARG A 108 -10.32 6.66 15.44
C ARG A 108 -9.19 7.33 14.68
N ASP A 109 -9.47 8.46 14.05
CA ASP A 109 -8.49 9.27 13.33
C ASP A 109 -7.33 9.69 14.26
N LEU A 110 -7.66 10.09 15.50
CA LEU A 110 -6.66 10.43 16.50
C LEU A 110 -5.77 9.23 16.80
N ALA A 111 -6.34 8.04 17.05
CA ALA A 111 -5.59 6.81 17.33
C ALA A 111 -4.70 6.38 16.16
N ASP A 112 -5.20 6.48 14.93
CA ASP A 112 -4.45 6.10 13.72
C ASP A 112 -3.36 7.12 13.38
N SER A 113 -3.56 8.40 13.70
CA SER A 113 -2.55 9.46 13.48
C SER A 113 -1.30 9.34 14.35
N ILE A 114 -1.34 8.55 15.43
CA ILE A 114 -0.24 8.42 16.39
C ILE A 114 1.02 7.88 15.70
N GLU A 115 0.87 6.85 14.88
CA GLU A 115 1.99 6.21 14.20
C GLU A 115 2.69 7.14 13.20
N ASN A 116 1.98 8.13 12.65
CA ASN A 116 2.54 9.13 11.73
C ASN A 116 3.61 10.02 12.37
N HIS A 117 3.72 10.01 13.70
CA HIS A 117 4.74 10.77 14.42
C HIS A 117 6.08 10.01 14.52
N VAL A 118 6.12 8.75 14.07
CA VAL A 118 7.35 7.96 14.01
C VAL A 118 8.09 8.24 12.72
N LYS A 119 9.33 8.68 12.84
CA LYS A 119 10.28 8.78 11.74
C LYS A 119 10.87 7.41 11.48
N LYS A 120 10.17 6.64 10.64
CA LYS A 120 10.70 5.39 10.10
C LYS A 120 11.82 5.70 9.09
N PRO A 121 12.90 4.91 9.03
CA PRO A 121 13.88 5.04 7.95
C PRO A 121 13.21 4.90 6.60
N SER A 122 13.56 5.78 5.66
CA SER A 122 13.09 5.67 4.28
C SER A 122 13.56 4.36 3.64
N ALA A 123 12.83 3.88 2.63
CA ALA A 123 13.27 2.71 1.88
C ALA A 123 14.64 2.94 1.22
N GLU A 124 14.93 4.19 0.80
CA GLU A 124 16.26 4.57 0.29
C GLU A 124 17.38 4.39 1.32
N GLU A 125 17.16 4.80 2.57
CA GLU A 125 18.14 4.61 3.65
C GLU A 125 18.37 3.12 3.95
N LYS A 126 17.29 2.33 4.03
CA LYS A 126 17.38 0.88 4.22
C LYS A 126 18.13 0.21 3.08
N LEU A 127 17.85 0.60 1.84
CA LEU A 127 18.53 0.08 0.65
C LEU A 127 20.03 0.38 0.69
N ARG A 128 20.40 1.60 1.08
CA ARG A 128 21.81 2.01 1.26
C ARG A 128 22.49 1.13 2.30
N GLU A 129 21.87 0.92 3.46
CA GLU A 129 22.44 0.06 4.51
C GLU A 129 22.67 -1.38 4.02
N ILE A 130 21.71 -1.95 3.27
CA ILE A 130 21.83 -3.30 2.69
C ILE A 130 23.04 -3.36 1.73
N VAL A 131 23.20 -2.36 0.86
CA VAL A 131 24.30 -2.28 -0.10
C VAL A 131 25.65 -2.07 0.59
N GLU A 132 25.71 -1.25 1.63
CA GLU A 132 26.91 -1.05 2.44
C GLU A 132 27.34 -2.34 3.14
N GLU A 133 26.39 -3.07 3.73
CA GLU A 133 26.66 -4.35 4.38
C GLU A 133 27.15 -5.39 3.37
N TYR A 134 26.51 -5.45 2.19
CA TYR A 134 26.94 -6.31 1.09
C TYR A 134 28.38 -6.01 0.67
N ASN A 135 28.71 -4.73 0.45
CA ASN A 135 30.06 -4.31 0.10
C ASN A 135 31.09 -4.63 1.19
N ALA A 136 30.68 -4.65 2.46
CA ALA A 136 31.58 -4.98 3.57
C ALA A 136 31.93 -6.48 3.65
N VAL A 137 31.11 -7.37 3.07
CA VAL A 137 31.29 -8.84 3.15
C VAL A 137 31.69 -9.49 1.82
N LYS A 138 31.36 -8.89 0.67
CA LYS A 138 31.55 -9.52 -0.65
C LYS A 138 32.99 -9.97 -0.95
N ASP A 139 33.97 -9.20 -0.47
CA ASP A 139 35.40 -9.44 -0.70
C ASP A 139 36.05 -10.29 0.41
N LYS A 140 35.27 -10.70 1.42
CA LYS A 140 35.73 -11.47 2.58
C LYS A 140 35.26 -12.92 2.57
N PHE A 141 34.58 -13.35 1.52
CA PHE A 141 34.06 -14.71 1.40
C PHE A 141 35.14 -15.66 0.87
N HIS A 142 35.50 -16.67 1.63
CA HIS A 142 36.61 -17.59 1.29
C HIS A 142 36.13 -19.04 1.23
N CYS A 143 36.81 -19.84 0.42
CA CYS A 143 36.55 -21.26 0.34
C CYS A 143 36.94 -21.95 1.66
N SER A 144 35.99 -22.69 2.21
CA SER A 144 36.17 -23.47 3.45
C SER A 144 37.27 -24.54 3.41
N GLN A 145 37.63 -25.02 2.21
CA GLN A 145 38.61 -26.10 2.04
C GLN A 145 40.01 -25.59 1.70
N CYS A 146 40.14 -24.73 0.68
CA CYS A 146 41.45 -24.25 0.22
C CYS A 146 41.80 -22.82 0.64
N GLY A 147 40.89 -22.10 1.30
CA GLY A 147 41.10 -20.71 1.73
C GLY A 147 41.13 -19.69 0.59
N ALA A 148 40.92 -20.09 -0.66
CA ALA A 148 40.89 -19.17 -1.79
C ALA A 148 39.73 -18.17 -1.67
N ASN A 149 39.97 -16.92 -2.05
CA ASN A 149 38.91 -15.91 -2.12
C ASN A 149 37.85 -16.32 -3.16
N LEU A 150 36.58 -16.17 -2.82
CA LEU A 150 35.44 -16.50 -3.66
C LEU A 150 34.72 -15.21 -4.06
N GLU A 151 34.59 -15.00 -5.36
CA GLU A 151 33.88 -13.84 -5.89
C GLU A 151 32.36 -13.99 -5.72
N ILE A 152 31.75 -12.97 -5.13
CA ILE A 152 30.30 -12.80 -5.08
C ILE A 152 29.89 -11.84 -6.19
N LYS A 153 29.24 -12.36 -7.22
CA LYS A 153 28.97 -11.63 -8.48
C LYS A 153 27.89 -10.57 -8.36
N GLU A 154 26.98 -10.73 -7.41
CA GLU A 154 25.80 -9.91 -7.23
C GLU A 154 25.31 -9.99 -5.78
N LEU A 155 24.40 -9.09 -5.40
CA LEU A 155 23.79 -9.12 -4.08
C LEU A 155 22.80 -10.30 -3.99
N TYR A 156 23.25 -11.38 -3.38
CA TYR A 156 22.37 -12.50 -3.04
C TYR A 156 21.56 -12.19 -1.78
N PHE A 157 20.25 -12.33 -1.87
CA PHE A 157 19.31 -12.19 -0.76
C PHE A 157 18.67 -13.52 -0.34
N ILE A 158 19.01 -14.60 -1.03
CA ILE A 158 18.77 -15.99 -0.62
C ILE A 158 20.09 -16.72 -0.41
N SER A 159 20.06 -17.84 0.29
CA SER A 159 21.26 -18.69 0.42
C SER A 159 21.65 -19.24 -0.94
N THR A 160 22.88 -18.95 -1.38
CA THR A 160 23.37 -19.27 -2.72
C THR A 160 24.62 -20.13 -2.64
N TYR A 161 24.67 -21.17 -3.48
CA TYR A 161 25.85 -22.00 -3.62
C TYR A 161 26.88 -21.37 -4.55
N ILE A 162 28.12 -21.31 -4.09
CA ILE A 162 29.26 -20.75 -4.81
C ILE A 162 30.35 -21.84 -4.90
N THR A 163 30.58 -22.32 -6.11
CA THR A 163 31.61 -23.31 -6.39
C THR A 163 32.99 -22.66 -6.44
N CYS A 164 33.94 -23.20 -5.68
CA CYS A 164 35.32 -22.72 -5.69
C CYS A 164 35.99 -23.05 -7.04
N PRO A 165 36.54 -22.06 -7.77
CA PRO A 165 37.17 -22.32 -9.06
C PRO A 165 38.46 -23.14 -8.93
N TYR A 166 39.13 -23.10 -7.77
CA TYR A 166 40.41 -23.78 -7.56
C TYR A 166 40.27 -25.24 -7.14
N CYS A 167 39.43 -25.54 -6.16
CA CYS A 167 39.30 -26.89 -5.58
C CYS A 167 37.93 -27.54 -5.82
N GLN A 168 37.03 -26.87 -6.54
CA GLN A 168 35.67 -27.36 -6.87
C GLN A 168 34.76 -27.63 -5.66
N THR A 169 35.18 -27.25 -4.46
CA THR A 169 34.33 -27.32 -3.27
C THR A 169 33.14 -26.36 -3.42
N GLN A 170 31.94 -26.85 -3.11
CA GLN A 170 30.73 -26.04 -3.02
C GLN A 170 30.68 -25.33 -1.65
N ASN A 171 30.63 -24.00 -1.66
CA ASN A 171 30.48 -23.18 -0.46
C ASN A 171 29.09 -22.54 -0.49
N THR A 172 28.54 -22.20 0.68
CA THR A 172 27.24 -21.54 0.77
C THR A 172 27.43 -20.12 1.27
N PHE A 173 27.07 -19.14 0.46
CA PHE A 173 26.90 -17.78 0.92
C PHE A 173 25.55 -17.66 1.62
N VAL A 174 25.56 -17.18 2.86
CA VAL A 174 24.36 -16.97 3.66
C VAL A 174 24.20 -15.47 3.83
N PRO A 175 23.18 -14.85 3.21
CA PRO A 175 22.91 -13.43 3.40
C PRO A 175 22.46 -13.15 4.82
N SER A 176 22.76 -11.93 5.29
CA SER A 176 22.25 -11.41 6.55
C SER A 176 20.75 -11.15 6.47
N ASP A 177 20.14 -10.89 7.63
CA ASP A 177 18.71 -10.57 7.71
C ASP A 177 18.36 -9.33 6.88
N LYS A 178 19.18 -8.28 6.90
CA LYS A 178 18.99 -7.09 6.05
C LYS A 178 19.08 -7.43 4.56
N MET A 179 20.08 -8.20 4.15
CA MET A 179 20.22 -8.60 2.75
C MET A 179 19.02 -9.41 2.26
N ARG A 180 18.42 -10.26 3.10
CA ARG A 180 17.21 -11.02 2.77
C ARG A 180 16.01 -10.13 2.48
N GLU A 181 16.00 -8.90 2.99
CA GLU A 181 14.93 -7.92 2.76
C GLU A 181 15.11 -7.11 1.47
N PHE A 182 16.22 -7.29 0.74
CA PHE A 182 16.58 -6.45 -0.41
C PHE A 182 15.47 -6.32 -1.45
N GLU A 183 14.80 -7.42 -1.82
CA GLU A 183 13.70 -7.40 -2.80
C GLU A 183 12.50 -6.59 -2.30
N PHE A 184 12.13 -6.73 -1.03
CA PHE A 184 11.01 -6.01 -0.43
C PHE A 184 11.33 -4.52 -0.31
N VAL A 185 12.52 -4.18 0.19
CA VAL A 185 12.97 -2.78 0.33
C VAL A 185 13.11 -2.11 -1.03
N ALA A 186 13.53 -2.83 -2.07
CA ALA A 186 13.59 -2.29 -3.42
C ALA A 186 12.19 -1.95 -3.98
N LYS A 187 11.17 -2.73 -3.62
CA LYS A 187 9.78 -2.43 -3.97
C LYS A 187 9.28 -1.19 -3.21
N ASP A 188 9.49 -1.12 -1.89
CA ASP A 188 9.13 0.05 -1.09
C ASP A 188 9.80 1.32 -1.62
N PHE A 189 11.07 1.21 -2.01
CA PHE A 189 11.84 2.29 -2.62
C PHE A 189 11.24 2.74 -3.96
N ALA A 190 10.84 1.80 -4.81
CA ALA A 190 10.16 2.12 -6.06
C ALA A 190 8.84 2.86 -5.81
N GLU A 191 8.02 2.38 -4.87
CA GLU A 191 6.75 3.02 -4.49
C GLU A 191 6.98 4.44 -3.94
N GLU A 192 7.98 4.64 -3.07
CA GLU A 192 8.37 5.97 -2.59
C GLU A 192 8.76 6.93 -3.73
N LYS A 193 9.51 6.44 -4.73
CA LYS A 193 9.96 7.25 -5.87
C LYS A 193 8.85 7.56 -6.87
N THR A 194 7.82 6.72 -6.96
CA THR A 194 6.71 6.90 -7.91
C THR A 194 5.43 7.46 -7.27
N ARG A 195 5.56 8.11 -6.11
CA ARG A 195 4.41 8.62 -5.36
C ARG A 195 3.61 9.69 -6.11
N GLU A 196 4.25 10.44 -7.01
CA GLU A 196 3.54 11.45 -7.81
C GLU A 196 2.69 10.81 -8.92
N GLU A 197 3.16 9.71 -9.52
CA GLU A 197 2.40 8.88 -10.44
C GLU A 197 1.22 8.19 -9.74
N GLU A 198 1.42 7.68 -8.52
CA GLU A 198 0.35 7.15 -7.66
C GLU A 198 -0.74 8.19 -7.41
N LYS A 199 -0.37 9.38 -6.91
CA LYS A 199 -1.31 10.48 -6.67
C LYS A 199 -2.05 10.91 -7.93
N LEU A 200 -1.40 10.87 -9.09
CA LEU A 200 -2.04 11.17 -10.36
C LEU A 200 -3.11 10.12 -10.69
N TYR A 201 -2.79 8.84 -10.52
CA TYR A 201 -3.76 7.75 -10.67
C TYR A 201 -4.93 7.90 -9.69
N GLU A 202 -4.67 8.07 -8.39
CA GLU A 202 -5.72 8.25 -7.37
C GLU A 202 -6.64 9.43 -7.67
N LYS A 203 -6.07 10.54 -8.16
CA LYS A 203 -6.84 11.72 -8.57
C LYS A 203 -7.73 11.43 -9.78
N ILE A 204 -7.26 10.63 -10.74
CA ILE A 204 -8.01 10.26 -11.93
C ILE A 204 -9.11 9.26 -11.54
N SER A 205 -8.80 8.20 -10.79
CA SER A 205 -9.77 7.17 -10.40
C SER A 205 -10.87 7.71 -9.48
N SER A 206 -10.56 8.71 -8.64
CA SER A 206 -11.55 9.38 -7.79
C SER A 206 -12.40 10.44 -8.50
N SER A 207 -12.14 10.72 -9.77
CA SER A 207 -12.80 11.79 -10.53
C SER A 207 -13.96 11.24 -11.38
N ASP A 208 -15.19 11.67 -11.08
CA ASP A 208 -16.40 11.36 -11.87
C ASP A 208 -16.31 11.77 -13.36
N ALA A 209 -15.35 12.64 -13.71
CA ALA A 209 -15.14 13.13 -15.08
C ALA A 209 -14.07 12.34 -15.85
N ALA A 210 -13.31 11.46 -15.21
CA ALA A 210 -12.26 10.69 -15.87
C ALA A 210 -12.88 9.61 -16.76
N SER A 211 -12.27 9.34 -17.91
CA SER A 211 -12.67 8.19 -18.73
C SER A 211 -11.94 6.92 -18.30
N ALA A 212 -12.56 5.76 -18.49
CA ALA A 212 -11.92 4.47 -18.24
C ALA A 212 -10.56 4.33 -18.96
N GLU A 213 -10.41 4.90 -20.17
CA GLU A 213 -9.12 4.90 -20.87
C GLU A 213 -8.04 5.71 -20.13
N GLU A 214 -8.42 6.84 -19.53
CA GLU A 214 -7.51 7.70 -18.76
C GLU A 214 -7.10 7.03 -17.45
N GLU A 215 -8.04 6.39 -16.77
CA GLU A 215 -7.76 5.64 -15.55
C GLU A 215 -6.82 4.47 -15.82
N PHE A 216 -7.12 3.64 -16.83
CA PHE A 216 -6.26 2.51 -17.19
C PHE A 216 -4.84 2.98 -17.53
N LEU A 217 -4.72 4.06 -18.29
CA LEU A 217 -3.41 4.62 -18.69
C LEU A 217 -2.64 5.16 -17.50
N ALA A 218 -3.31 5.86 -16.57
CA ALA A 218 -2.68 6.36 -15.36
C ALA A 218 -2.17 5.22 -14.48
N TYR A 219 -2.98 4.17 -14.30
CA TYR A 219 -2.59 2.97 -13.56
C TYR A 219 -1.41 2.26 -14.23
N PHE A 220 -1.49 2.03 -15.54
CA PHE A 220 -0.40 1.41 -16.31
C PHE A 220 0.92 2.17 -16.14
N LEU A 221 0.89 3.50 -16.29
CA LEU A 221 2.09 4.34 -16.19
C LEU A 221 2.70 4.27 -14.79
N TRP A 222 1.87 4.36 -13.75
CA TRP A 222 2.33 4.22 -12.38
C TRP A 222 2.98 2.85 -12.12
N ARG A 223 2.29 1.75 -12.44
CA ARG A 223 2.82 0.40 -12.22
C ARG A 223 4.05 0.10 -13.09
N ALA A 224 4.11 0.64 -14.30
CA ALA A 224 5.28 0.54 -15.17
C ALA A 224 6.48 1.30 -14.62
N ALA A 225 6.27 2.47 -14.02
CA ALA A 225 7.32 3.24 -13.35
C ALA A 225 7.85 2.49 -12.11
N VAL A 226 6.97 1.90 -11.30
CA VAL A 226 7.35 1.05 -10.16
C VAL A 226 8.22 -0.12 -10.64
N TRP A 227 7.74 -0.87 -11.63
CA TRP A 227 8.49 -2.01 -12.17
C TRP A 227 9.85 -1.59 -12.73
N LYS A 228 9.94 -0.44 -13.40
CA LYS A 228 11.20 0.09 -13.91
C LYS A 228 12.24 0.25 -12.81
N ILE A 229 11.86 0.91 -11.71
CA ILE A 229 12.77 1.17 -10.60
C ILE A 229 13.17 -0.13 -9.91
N VAL A 230 12.24 -1.07 -9.71
CA VAL A 230 12.55 -2.40 -9.15
C VAL A 230 13.52 -3.16 -10.06
N ALA A 231 13.29 -3.18 -11.38
CA ALA A 231 14.15 -3.87 -12.34
C ALA A 231 15.55 -3.25 -12.41
N ASP A 232 15.66 -1.92 -12.31
CA ASP A 232 16.93 -1.21 -12.27
C ASP A 232 17.67 -1.44 -10.94
N THR A 233 16.94 -1.69 -9.84
CA THR A 233 17.50 -1.92 -8.49
C THR A 233 17.89 -3.38 -8.23
N VAL A 234 17.08 -4.34 -8.71
CA VAL A 234 17.26 -5.79 -8.53
C VAL A 234 17.22 -6.49 -9.90
N PRO A 235 18.24 -6.32 -10.76
CA PRO A 235 18.20 -6.81 -12.13
C PRO A 235 18.01 -8.33 -12.26
N THR A 236 18.55 -9.09 -11.30
CA THR A 236 18.47 -10.56 -11.25
C THR A 236 17.03 -11.07 -11.22
N PHE A 237 16.07 -10.27 -10.73
CA PHE A 237 14.65 -10.61 -10.65
C PHE A 237 13.77 -9.80 -11.59
N ALA A 238 14.35 -8.98 -12.47
CA ALA A 238 13.60 -8.11 -13.38
C ALA A 238 12.52 -8.87 -14.18
N GLU A 239 12.84 -10.06 -14.69
CA GLU A 239 11.91 -10.90 -15.47
C GLU A 239 10.82 -11.53 -14.59
N ALA A 240 11.15 -11.94 -13.37
CA ALA A 240 10.15 -12.44 -12.42
C ALA A 240 9.17 -11.33 -12.02
N ASN A 241 9.70 -10.14 -11.71
CA ASN A 241 8.92 -8.96 -11.37
C ASN A 241 8.11 -8.41 -12.55
N LYS A 242 8.57 -8.61 -13.79
CA LYS A 242 7.80 -8.27 -14.99
C LYS A 242 6.50 -9.07 -15.10
N LYS A 243 6.54 -10.35 -14.71
CA LYS A 243 5.32 -11.18 -14.64
C LYS A 243 4.37 -10.71 -13.55
N VAL A 244 4.90 -10.22 -12.42
CA VAL A 244 4.09 -9.61 -11.36
C VAL A 244 3.38 -8.37 -11.88
N PHE A 245 4.09 -7.48 -12.59
CA PHE A 245 3.48 -6.32 -13.25
C PHE A 245 2.33 -6.72 -14.17
N TYR A 246 2.53 -7.71 -15.05
CA TYR A 246 1.45 -8.16 -15.94
C TYR A 246 0.27 -8.78 -15.21
N ARG A 247 0.50 -9.49 -14.12
CA ARG A 247 -0.59 -9.99 -13.27
C ARG A 247 -1.37 -8.85 -12.63
N GLU A 248 -0.69 -7.84 -12.08
CA GLU A 248 -1.36 -6.67 -11.49
C GLU A 248 -2.21 -5.89 -12.52
N MET A 249 -1.79 -5.87 -13.79
CA MET A 249 -2.58 -5.30 -14.88
C MET A 249 -3.76 -6.18 -15.29
N ASP A 250 -3.59 -7.51 -15.30
CA ASP A 250 -4.67 -8.46 -15.57
C ASP A 250 -5.71 -8.47 -14.44
N ASP A 251 -5.28 -8.28 -13.19
CA ASP A 251 -6.15 -8.20 -12.02
C ASP A 251 -7.11 -6.99 -12.11
N LEU A 252 -6.70 -5.90 -12.78
CA LEU A 252 -7.58 -4.76 -13.05
C LEU A 252 -8.77 -5.12 -13.96
N LEU A 253 -8.62 -6.16 -14.79
CA LEU A 253 -9.67 -6.61 -15.71
C LEU A 253 -10.81 -7.38 -15.01
N PHE A 254 -10.66 -7.69 -13.71
CA PHE A 254 -11.78 -8.22 -12.92
C PHE A 254 -12.80 -7.15 -12.53
N ASP A 255 -12.49 -5.88 -12.74
CA ASP A 255 -13.49 -4.82 -12.63
C ASP A 255 -14.41 -4.85 -13.86
N ASP A 256 -15.73 -4.84 -13.65
CA ASP A 256 -16.74 -4.74 -14.71
C ASP A 256 -16.47 -3.54 -15.63
N GLU A 257 -15.81 -2.48 -15.13
CA GLU A 257 -15.39 -1.34 -15.93
C GLU A 257 -14.44 -1.74 -17.07
N PHE A 258 -13.52 -2.68 -16.82
CA PHE A 258 -12.44 -3.10 -17.72
C PHE A 258 -12.64 -4.50 -18.34
N ASP A 259 -13.86 -5.03 -18.34
CA ASP A 259 -14.18 -6.25 -19.10
C ASP A 259 -14.06 -5.99 -20.62
N PHE A 260 -12.90 -6.30 -21.17
CA PHE A 260 -12.60 -6.10 -22.59
C PHE A 260 -13.28 -7.12 -23.50
N ASP A 261 -13.68 -8.28 -22.98
CA ASP A 261 -14.45 -9.25 -23.76
C ASP A 261 -15.86 -8.72 -24.03
N GLU A 262 -16.45 -8.00 -23.07
CA GLU A 262 -17.74 -7.30 -23.26
C GLU A 262 -17.60 -5.89 -23.87
N LYS A 263 -16.46 -5.22 -23.69
CA LYS A 263 -16.20 -3.84 -24.15
C LYS A 263 -14.99 -3.72 -25.10
N PRO A 264 -15.00 -4.37 -26.27
CA PRO A 264 -13.86 -4.38 -27.18
C PRO A 264 -13.50 -2.99 -27.74
N ASP A 265 -14.45 -2.06 -27.81
CA ASP A 265 -14.18 -0.67 -28.25
C ASP A 265 -13.38 0.13 -27.22
N LEU A 266 -13.57 -0.14 -25.92
CA LEU A 266 -12.73 0.43 -24.87
C LEU A 266 -11.30 -0.10 -25.03
N TYR A 267 -11.16 -1.41 -25.24
CA TYR A 267 -9.85 -2.03 -25.42
C TYR A 267 -9.10 -1.49 -26.65
N ARG A 268 -9.79 -1.28 -27.79
CA ARG A 268 -9.22 -0.62 -28.98
C ARG A 268 -8.65 0.76 -28.67
N LYS A 269 -9.38 1.58 -27.90
CA LYS A 269 -8.91 2.93 -27.54
C LYS A 269 -7.71 2.88 -26.60
N ILE A 270 -7.71 1.94 -25.64
CA ILE A 270 -6.55 1.70 -24.76
C ILE A 270 -5.34 1.29 -25.60
N ILE A 271 -5.48 0.32 -26.52
CA ILE A 271 -4.41 -0.07 -27.45
C ILE A 271 -3.90 1.15 -28.24
N ALA A 272 -4.80 1.99 -28.76
CA ALA A 272 -4.42 3.20 -29.48
C ALA A 272 -3.61 4.17 -28.61
N LYS A 273 -3.97 4.36 -27.33
CA LYS A 273 -3.22 5.19 -26.38
C LYS A 273 -1.86 4.58 -26.03
N LEU A 274 -1.82 3.29 -25.72
CA LEU A 274 -0.59 2.55 -25.46
C LEU A 274 0.37 2.59 -26.66
N SER A 275 -0.16 2.54 -27.89
CA SER A 275 0.64 2.64 -29.11
C SER A 275 1.33 3.98 -29.29
N GLN A 276 0.86 5.05 -28.62
CA GLN A 276 1.48 6.37 -28.69
C GLN A 276 2.68 6.51 -27.75
N MET A 277 2.92 5.54 -26.88
CA MET A 277 4.10 5.52 -26.02
C MET A 277 5.38 5.22 -26.82
N ASP A 278 6.52 5.52 -26.21
CA ASP A 278 7.84 5.29 -26.81
C ASP A 278 8.78 4.55 -25.85
N GLY A 279 9.84 3.96 -26.42
CA GLY A 279 10.93 3.32 -25.68
C GLY A 279 10.44 2.22 -24.73
N PHE A 280 10.89 2.31 -23.47
CA PHE A 280 10.61 1.32 -22.42
C PHE A 280 9.10 1.08 -22.20
N TYR A 281 8.30 2.14 -22.16
CA TYR A 281 6.86 2.02 -21.91
C TYR A 281 6.13 1.34 -23.09
N LEU A 282 6.58 1.61 -24.33
CA LEU A 282 6.05 0.90 -25.50
C LEU A 282 6.38 -0.60 -25.46
N GLN A 283 7.61 -0.97 -25.08
CA GLN A 283 8.00 -2.38 -24.95
C GLN A 283 7.18 -3.11 -23.88
N LEU A 284 6.91 -2.44 -22.75
CA LEU A 284 6.01 -2.96 -21.73
C LEU A 284 4.59 -3.14 -22.23
N ALA A 285 4.05 -2.12 -22.90
CA ALA A 285 2.71 -2.15 -23.45
C ALA A 285 2.54 -3.30 -24.45
N VAL A 286 3.52 -3.51 -25.34
CA VAL A 286 3.54 -4.66 -26.26
C VAL A 286 3.45 -5.98 -25.49
N GLY A 287 4.30 -6.17 -24.48
CA GLY A 287 4.28 -7.41 -23.69
C GLY A 287 3.02 -7.59 -22.85
N LEU A 288 2.40 -6.48 -22.39
CA LEU A 288 1.11 -6.53 -21.72
C LEU A 288 0.03 -7.02 -22.69
N LEU A 289 -0.04 -6.46 -23.90
CA LEU A 289 -1.01 -6.87 -24.90
C LEU A 289 -0.80 -8.33 -25.32
N GLU A 290 0.44 -8.80 -25.43
CA GLU A 290 0.74 -10.22 -25.65
C GLU A 290 0.20 -11.12 -24.53
N ASN A 291 0.28 -10.66 -23.27
CA ASN A 291 -0.23 -11.38 -22.11
C ASN A 291 -1.76 -11.38 -22.06
N LEU A 292 -2.40 -10.24 -22.32
CA LEU A 292 -3.86 -10.09 -22.28
C LEU A 292 -4.55 -10.78 -23.46
N GLY A 293 -3.92 -10.78 -24.63
CA GLY A 293 -4.49 -11.29 -25.87
C GLY A 293 -5.54 -10.36 -26.47
N ALA A 294 -6.36 -10.90 -27.39
CA ALA A 294 -7.24 -10.11 -28.24
C ALA A 294 -8.54 -9.63 -27.55
N ARG A 295 -9.00 -10.29 -26.48
CA ARG A 295 -10.15 -9.93 -25.62
C ARG A 295 -11.30 -9.22 -26.36
N GLY A 296 -12.19 -9.99 -26.98
CA GLY A 296 -13.32 -9.46 -27.78
C GLY A 296 -12.96 -8.81 -29.14
N ILE A 297 -11.69 -8.44 -29.40
CA ILE A 297 -11.24 -7.92 -30.71
C ILE A 297 -10.94 -9.09 -31.67
N PRO A 298 -11.32 -9.02 -32.96
CA PRO A 298 -10.91 -9.99 -33.98
C PRO A 298 -9.39 -10.19 -34.02
N SER A 299 -8.94 -11.45 -34.09
CA SER A 299 -7.51 -11.80 -33.95
C SER A 299 -6.61 -11.22 -35.05
N ASP A 300 -7.15 -11.03 -36.26
CA ASP A 300 -6.46 -10.40 -37.38
C ASP A 300 -6.28 -8.89 -37.16
N GLU A 301 -7.31 -8.23 -36.65
CA GLU A 301 -7.26 -6.82 -36.25
C GLU A 301 -6.25 -6.60 -35.11
N PHE A 302 -6.35 -7.39 -34.04
CA PHE A 302 -5.42 -7.32 -32.91
C PHE A 302 -3.98 -7.62 -33.32
N GLY A 303 -3.78 -8.64 -34.15
CA GLY A 303 -2.47 -9.00 -34.69
C GLY A 303 -1.81 -7.86 -35.49
N LYS A 304 -2.62 -7.05 -36.19
CA LYS A 304 -2.14 -5.86 -36.90
C LYS A 304 -1.66 -4.79 -35.92
N TYR A 305 -2.46 -4.44 -34.90
CA TYR A 305 -2.06 -3.45 -33.89
C TYR A 305 -0.75 -3.84 -33.20
N LEU A 306 -0.65 -5.10 -32.77
CA LEU A 306 0.52 -5.60 -32.07
C LEU A 306 1.78 -5.57 -32.96
N SER A 307 1.64 -5.93 -34.24
CA SER A 307 2.75 -5.90 -35.20
C SER A 307 3.23 -4.47 -35.46
N GLU A 308 2.32 -3.51 -35.59
CA GLU A 308 2.66 -2.09 -35.77
C GLU A 308 3.40 -1.52 -34.55
N MET A 309 2.95 -1.84 -33.33
CA MET A 309 3.63 -1.43 -32.09
C MET A 309 5.02 -2.06 -31.96
N LYS A 310 5.16 -3.36 -32.26
CA LYS A 310 6.46 -4.05 -32.25
C LYS A 310 7.46 -3.40 -33.19
N ASN A 311 7.04 -3.04 -34.41
CA ASN A 311 7.91 -2.40 -35.39
C ASN A 311 8.41 -1.02 -34.95
N ARG A 312 7.71 -0.35 -34.02
CA ARG A 312 8.12 0.94 -33.44
C ARG A 312 8.95 0.80 -32.16
N GLY A 313 8.82 -0.32 -31.45
CA GLY A 313 9.51 -0.58 -30.17
C GLY A 313 10.90 -1.20 -30.30
N VAL A 314 11.38 -1.44 -31.53
CA VAL A 314 12.75 -1.91 -31.85
C VAL A 314 13.73 -0.76 -31.93
#